data_AF-A0A2A5HIZ0-F1
#
_entry.id   AF-A0A2A5HIZ0-F1
#
_cell.length_a   1.000
_cell.length_b   1.000
_cell.length_c   1.000
_cell.angle_alpha   90.00
_cell.angle_beta   90.00
_cell.angle_gamma   90.00
#
_symmetry.space_group_name_H-M   'P 1'
#
loop_
_entity.id
_entity.type
_entity.pdbx_description
1 polymer ?
#
loop_
_entity_poly.entity_id
_entity_poly.type
_entity_poly.pdbx_seq_one_letter_code
_entity_poly.pdbx_strand_id
1 'polypeptide(L)' 'MDGVGLIHMNGRVYDAELGRFISADPFVQDRTNLQALNRYSYVLNSPLSYTDPSGYFLK' A
#
# COMPACT_ATOMS: atom_id res chain seq x y z
N MET A 1 -12.54 -4.14 -22.50
CA MET A 1 -11.08 -3.91 -22.33
C MET A 1 -10.95 -3.18 -21.03
N ASP A 2 -11.19 -3.94 -19.97
CA ASP A 2 -11.40 -3.47 -18.62
C ASP A 2 -10.04 -3.05 -18.10
N GLY A 3 -9.81 -1.74 -18.13
CA GLY A 3 -8.59 -1.12 -17.70
C GLY A 3 -8.41 -1.50 -16.24
N VAL A 4 -7.46 -2.39 -16.00
CA VAL A 4 -6.96 -2.78 -14.68
C VAL A 4 -6.90 -1.51 -13.84
N GLY A 5 -7.69 -1.42 -12.77
CA GLY A 5 -7.89 -0.24 -11.92
C GLY A 5 -6.65 0.12 -11.09
N LEU A 6 -5.50 0.14 -11.75
CA LEU A 6 -4.18 0.29 -11.18
C LEU A 6 -3.84 1.77 -11.07
N ILE A 7 -3.54 2.19 -9.85
CA ILE A 7 -3.14 3.53 -9.48
C ILE A 7 -1.62 3.52 -9.27
N HIS A 8 -0.92 4.36 -10.01
CA HIS A 8 0.51 4.60 -9.80
C HIS A 8 0.72 5.52 -8.58
N MET A 9 1.18 4.96 -7.45
CA MET A 9 1.44 5.68 -6.20
C MET A 9 2.94 5.99 -6.04
N ASN A 10 3.56 6.56 -7.08
CA ASN A 10 4.99 6.88 -7.17
C ASN A 10 5.91 5.65 -7.08
N GLY A 11 6.13 5.13 -5.86
CA GLY A 11 7.01 4.01 -5.60
C GLY A 11 6.42 2.65 -5.93
N ARG A 12 5.10 2.51 -5.84
CA ARG A 12 4.39 1.23 -6.02
C ARG A 12 3.13 1.42 -6.84
N VAL A 13 2.62 0.30 -7.35
CA VAL A 13 1.35 0.23 -8.06
C VAL A 13 0.30 -0.37 -7.14
N TYR A 14 -0.79 0.38 -6.95
CA TYR A 14 -1.91 0.02 -6.11
C TYR A 14 -3.08 -0.44 -6.97
N ASP A 15 -3.70 -1.55 -6.61
CA ASP A 15 -4.92 -2.02 -7.25
C ASP A 15 -6.12 -1.59 -6.41
N ALA A 16 -6.94 -0.71 -6.97
CA ALA A 16 -8.11 -0.17 -6.27
C ALA A 16 -9.26 -1.19 -6.16
N GLU A 17 -9.32 -2.18 -7.05
CA GLU A 17 -10.32 -3.23 -7.04
C GLU A 17 -10.01 -4.27 -5.96
N LEU A 18 -8.73 -4.64 -5.82
CA LEU A 18 -8.22 -5.55 -4.79
C LEU A 18 -7.93 -4.89 -3.43
N GLY A 19 -7.87 -3.55 -3.40
CA GLY A 19 -7.62 -2.77 -2.19
C GLY A 19 -6.18 -2.89 -1.64
N ARG A 20 -5.19 -3.19 -2.49
CA ARG A 20 -3.81 -3.50 -2.05
C ARG A 20 -2.77 -3.21 -3.13
N PHE A 21 -1.51 -3.17 -2.74
CA PHE A 21 -0.40 -3.08 -3.70
C PHE A 21 -0.17 -4.41 -4.43
N ILE A 22 0.18 -4.34 -5.71
CA ILE A 22 0.58 -5.52 -6.51
C ILE A 22 2.05 -5.88 -6.32
N SER A 23 2.84 -4.97 -5.75
CA SER A 23 4.26 -5.13 -5.42
C SER A 23 4.48 -5.07 -3.92
N ALA A 24 5.37 -5.93 -3.39
CA ALA A 24 5.72 -5.90 -1.98
C ALA A 24 6.49 -4.62 -1.61
N ASP A 25 6.22 -4.07 -0.42
CA ASP A 25 7.02 -3.00 0.18
C ASP A 25 8.47 -3.46 0.43
N PRO A 26 9.50 -2.75 -0.06
CA PRO A 26 10.88 -2.98 0.36
C PRO A 26 11.15 -2.56 1.81
N PHE A 27 10.33 -1.68 2.39
CA PHE A 27 10.50 -1.16 3.74
C PHE A 27 9.42 -1.72 4.68
N VAL A 28 9.86 -2.34 5.78
CA VAL A 28 8.97 -2.67 6.89
C VAL A 28 9.10 -1.54 7.91
N GLN A 29 8.06 -0.72 8.03
CA GLN A 29 8.07 0.48 8.87
C GLN A 29 8.22 0.14 10.36
N ASP A 30 7.58 -0.95 10.81
CA ASP A 30 7.66 -1.42 12.18
C ASP A 30 7.68 -2.95 12.21
N ARG A 31 8.76 -3.54 12.74
CA ARG A 31 8.92 -5.00 12.83
C ARG A 31 8.21 -5.61 14.05
N THR A 32 7.80 -4.78 15.00
CA THR A 32 7.06 -5.19 16.20
C THR A 32 5.56 -5.19 15.97
N ASN A 33 5.09 -4.45 14.98
CA ASN A 33 3.69 -4.42 14.57
C ASN A 33 3.40 -5.47 13.49
N LEU A 34 2.61 -6.48 13.85
CA LEU A 34 2.22 -7.57 12.94
C LEU A 34 1.48 -7.07 11.68
N GLN A 35 0.77 -5.94 11.75
CA GLN A 35 0.10 -5.35 10.57
C GLN A 35 1.11 -4.77 9.58
N ALA A 36 2.22 -4.19 10.07
CA ALA A 36 3.27 -3.64 9.23
C ALA A 36 4.10 -4.72 8.52
N LEU A 37 4.00 -5.98 8.95
CA LEU A 37 4.56 -7.13 8.23
C LEU A 37 3.78 -7.47 6.95
N ASN A 38 2.55 -6.98 6.81
CA ASN A 38 1.78 -7.13 5.57
C ASN A 38 2.24 -6.12 4.52
N ARG A 39 3.28 -6.49 3.78
CA ARG A 39 3.96 -5.66 2.77
C ARG A 39 3.13 -5.31 1.53
N TYR A 40 1.91 -5.83 1.41
CA TYR A 40 0.99 -5.50 0.33
C TYR A 40 -0.17 -4.62 0.79
N SER A 41 -0.39 -4.49 2.10
CA SER A 41 -1.48 -3.67 2.63
C SER A 41 -1.24 -2.20 2.34
N TYR A 42 -2.32 -1.49 2.00
CA TYR A 42 -2.28 -0.03 1.94
C TYR A 42 -2.59 0.52 3.32
N VAL A 43 -1.65 1.31 3.86
CA VAL A 43 -1.89 2.13 5.05
C VAL A 43 -2.35 1.31 6.29
N LEU A 44 -1.74 0.15 6.56
CA LEU A 44 -2.15 -0.76 7.65
C LEU A 44 -3.65 -1.11 7.62
N ASN A 45 -4.25 -1.17 6.43
CA ASN A 45 -5.69 -1.35 6.21
C ASN A 45 -6.59 -0.24 6.80
N SER A 46 -6.06 0.97 7.04
CA SER A 46 -6.81 2.13 7.56
C SER A 46 -6.79 3.34 6.60
N PRO A 47 -7.22 3.20 5.33
CA PRO A 47 -7.11 4.24 4.30
C PRO A 47 -7.90 5.52 4.57
N LEU A 48 -8.87 5.48 5.49
CA LEU A 48 -9.64 6.66 5.91
C LEU A 48 -8.88 7.52 6.93
N SER A 49 -7.93 6.93 7.65
CA SER A 49 -7.20 7.58 8.74
C SER A 49 -5.81 8.04 8.32
N TYR A 50 -5.16 7.34 7.39
CA TYR A 50 -3.84 7.75 6.90
C TYR A 50 -3.77 7.72 5.38
N THR A 51 -2.71 8.31 4.85
CA THR A 51 -2.42 8.34 3.42
C THR A 51 -0.93 8.13 3.24
N ASP A 52 -0.53 7.44 2.17
CA ASP A 52 0.89 7.27 1.81
C ASP A 52 1.17 8.00 0.49
N PRO A 53 1.68 9.25 0.53
CA PRO A 53 1.97 10.03 -0.67
C PRO A 53 3.16 9.47 -1.48
N SER A 54 4.05 8.75 -0.81
CA SER A 54 5.31 8.25 -1.39
C SER A 54 5.18 6.85 -1.99
N GLY A 55 4.15 6.11 -1.58
CA GLY A 55 4.02 4.69 -1.79
C GLY A 55 4.99 3.86 -0.96
N TYR A 56 5.52 4.34 0.18
CA TYR A 56 6.36 3.55 1.12
C TYR A 56 6.15 3.99 2.59
N PHE A 57 6.05 5.31 2.77
CA PHE A 57 5.83 6.13 3.98
C PHE A 57 4.38 6.36 4.43
N LEU A 58 3.91 5.80 5.55
CA LEU A 58 2.72 6.32 6.24
C LEU A 58 2.99 7.77 6.68
N LYS A 59 2.03 8.67 6.44
CA LYS A 59 2.03 10.04 6.98
C LYS A 59 0.89 10.24 7.97
#